data_AF-A0A7L9J379-F1
#
_entry.id   AF-A0A7L9J379-F1
#
_cell.length_a   1.000
_cell.length_b   1.000
_cell.length_c   1.000
_cell.angle_alpha   90.00
_cell.angle_beta   90.00
_cell.angle_gamma   90.00
#
_symmetry.space_group_name_H-M   'P 1'
#
loop_
_entity.id
_entity.type
_entity.pdbx_description
1 polymer ?
#
loop_
_entity_poly.entity_id
_entity_poly.type
_entity_poly.pdbx_seq_one_letter_code
_entity_poly.pdbx_strand_id
1 'polypeptide(L)'
;MGWLTDKVGTPTVATPEEPATFSEPTPEKWDAEARAPYEPYERSAVQQEVARLDEKADKPWTKGDKWDNTTYSGTCNLLDLAHSPWTALTVAEAEQLVRDHAPRDAGFTAQDVEDKIRSAHRTVSGTGRPAPVLTAGVDPFGKAEPCGNPEPMSAGGPLPTVPDATSEPAAAPRDEALKRLMSGGTFILDTPRDTPAVWGAGDRVLWAEGESAIICGPPGVGKTTLTGQVVRARIIGGTVLGLPVEPTTARVLYLAMDRPRQIARALRRTLGDIPRDVLDERLVVWQGPPLADIAQHPETMIGLAQLAGADTIIVDSVKDAAVGLSNDEVGSGYNRARQMCIAANVQVLELHHMVKRGDNGSPPTSLADMYGSVWIGAGAGSVVNIHGAAGDPIVQMRHLKTPADEVGPYRLRHDHDLGHTEIFHQSDLIALAAASPAGITAKQAAQAVEDTDNPTAAQVEKARRKLSGLAKAGHLLEVSGTKGGTRGGTAASWRVMPDHGPVSDHGSDHGRISGVPITQPHTDHAPAQNPRNIRGLSDHGSDHGDHAPTDHAGPPPFREGGSGSGEHPSRGKTPKRAGSRTTPIAGGRFAYDHQTGHLVDTQTGEITEPVAGPQPPAA
;
A
#
# COMPACT_ATOMS: atom_id res chain seq x y z
N MET A 1 -18.05 81.84 -31.12
CA MET A 1 -18.76 81.43 -32.36
C MET A 1 -17.87 80.45 -33.11
N GLY A 2 -18.45 79.47 -33.81
CA GLY A 2 -17.73 78.63 -34.78
C GLY A 2 -17.77 77.13 -34.49
N TRP A 3 -18.37 76.39 -35.42
CA TRP A 3 -18.06 75.00 -35.81
C TRP A 3 -18.42 73.83 -34.87
N LEU A 4 -19.68 73.43 -35.02
CA LEU A 4 -20.13 72.06 -35.35
C LEU A 4 -19.19 71.33 -36.36
N THR A 5 -19.19 70.00 -36.57
CA THR A 5 -20.19 68.93 -36.27
C THR A 5 -19.53 67.53 -36.20
N ASP A 6 -20.31 66.50 -35.84
CA ASP A 6 -20.21 65.06 -36.21
C ASP A 6 -18.84 64.34 -36.10
N LYS A 7 -18.71 63.29 -35.28
CA LYS A 7 -19.46 62.02 -35.42
C LYS A 7 -19.55 61.23 -34.11
N VAL A 8 -20.69 60.58 -33.90
CA VAL A 8 -20.83 59.48 -32.92
C VAL A 8 -20.28 58.20 -33.53
N GLY A 9 -19.14 57.74 -33.05
CA GLY A 9 -18.64 56.38 -33.29
C GLY A 9 -19.02 55.47 -32.12
N THR A 10 -19.61 54.31 -32.38
CA THR A 10 -19.79 53.27 -31.37
C THR A 10 -18.43 52.74 -30.92
N PRO A 11 -18.18 52.55 -29.60
CA PRO A 11 -16.93 51.94 -29.15
C PRO A 11 -16.88 50.48 -29.60
N THR A 12 -15.91 50.16 -30.45
CA THR A 12 -15.61 48.77 -30.82
C THR A 12 -15.16 48.03 -29.56
N VAL A 13 -15.88 46.98 -29.18
CA VAL A 13 -15.43 46.06 -28.13
C VAL A 13 -14.18 45.37 -28.63
N ALA A 14 -13.05 45.59 -27.96
CA ALA A 14 -11.82 44.88 -28.25
C ALA A 14 -12.03 43.38 -27.99
N THR A 15 -11.75 42.54 -28.99
CA THR A 15 -11.57 41.11 -28.75
C THR A 15 -10.46 40.92 -27.72
N PRO A 16 -10.60 40.00 -26.75
CA PRO A 16 -9.51 39.68 -25.83
C PRO A 16 -8.34 39.13 -26.64
N GLU A 17 -7.15 39.68 -26.42
CA GLU A 17 -5.92 39.09 -26.96
C GLU A 17 -5.71 37.71 -26.34
N GLU A 18 -5.40 36.71 -27.18
CA GLU A 18 -5.09 35.38 -26.68
C GLU A 18 -3.79 35.44 -25.84
N PRO A 19 -3.74 34.75 -24.68
CA PRO A 19 -2.56 34.78 -23.84
C PRO A 19 -1.38 34.13 -24.57
N ALA A 20 -0.31 34.91 -24.78
CA ALA A 20 0.86 34.47 -25.53
C ALA A 20 1.42 33.15 -24.98
N THR A 21 1.37 32.10 -25.79
CA THR A 21 1.85 30.77 -25.44
C THR A 21 3.37 30.75 -25.37
N PHE A 22 3.90 30.73 -24.14
CA PHE A 22 5.29 30.35 -23.89
C PHE A 22 5.47 28.86 -24.22
N SER A 23 5.74 28.55 -25.50
CA SER A 23 6.33 27.26 -25.85
C SER A 23 7.78 27.25 -25.37
N GLU A 24 8.10 26.40 -24.40
CA GLU A 24 9.50 26.06 -24.15
C GLU A 24 10.08 25.41 -25.43
N PRO A 25 11.35 25.70 -25.78
CA PRO A 25 11.94 25.15 -27.00
C PRO A 25 12.00 23.62 -26.89
N THR A 26 11.38 22.95 -27.85
CA THR A 26 11.39 21.48 -27.97
C THR A 26 12.83 20.97 -27.91
N PRO A 27 13.15 19.90 -27.14
CA PRO A 27 14.50 19.35 -27.08
C PRO A 27 15.06 19.08 -28.48
N GLU A 28 16.25 19.60 -28.75
CA GLU A 28 16.89 19.41 -30.05
C GLU A 28 17.13 17.91 -30.30
N LYS A 29 16.56 17.41 -31.40
CA LYS A 29 16.69 16.01 -31.80
C LYS A 29 18.16 15.69 -32.05
N TRP A 30 18.60 14.55 -31.53
CA TRP A 30 19.90 13.99 -31.87
C TRP A 30 19.98 13.69 -33.38
N ASP A 31 21.19 13.71 -33.94
CA ASP A 31 21.41 13.40 -35.35
C ASP A 31 21.16 11.91 -35.69
N ALA A 32 21.31 11.55 -36.96
CA ALA A 32 21.06 10.17 -37.39
C ALA A 32 22.05 9.15 -36.78
N GLU A 33 23.31 9.52 -36.55
CA GLU A 33 24.35 8.63 -36.02
C GLU A 33 24.15 8.39 -34.53
N ALA A 34 23.85 9.45 -33.77
CA ALA A 34 23.56 9.38 -32.35
C ALA A 34 22.24 8.63 -32.01
N ARG A 35 21.26 8.59 -32.93
CA ARG A 35 20.00 7.86 -32.76
C ARG A 35 20.02 6.43 -33.28
N ALA A 36 20.86 6.09 -34.26
CA ALA A 36 20.88 4.74 -34.86
C ALA A 36 20.92 3.58 -33.85
N PRO A 37 21.64 3.66 -32.70
CA PRO A 37 21.61 2.62 -31.67
C PRO A 37 20.24 2.43 -30.95
N TYR A 38 19.32 3.38 -31.08
CA TYR A 38 18.02 3.43 -30.40
C TYR A 38 16.84 3.08 -31.31
N GLU A 39 17.02 3.08 -32.64
CA GLU A 39 15.95 2.78 -33.61
C GLU A 39 15.21 1.45 -33.36
N PRO A 40 15.85 0.34 -32.91
CA PRO A 40 15.12 -0.90 -32.59
C PRO A 40 14.17 -0.73 -31.40
N TYR A 41 14.59 0.00 -30.36
CA TYR A 41 13.78 0.28 -29.18
C TYR A 41 12.64 1.25 -29.50
N GLU A 42 12.92 2.31 -30.26
CA GLU A 42 11.89 3.22 -30.76
C GLU A 42 10.82 2.48 -31.56
N ARG A 43 11.24 1.69 -32.56
CA ARG A 43 10.33 0.90 -33.40
C ARG A 43 9.45 -0.03 -32.57
N SER A 44 10.03 -0.69 -31.57
CA SER A 44 9.30 -1.59 -30.66
C SER A 44 8.29 -0.82 -29.80
N ALA A 45 8.69 0.30 -29.18
CA ALA A 45 7.82 1.11 -28.33
C ALA A 45 6.67 1.76 -29.11
N VAL A 46 6.92 2.24 -30.33
CA VAL A 46 5.87 2.77 -31.23
C VAL A 46 4.93 1.65 -31.67
N GLN A 47 5.45 0.50 -32.09
CA GLN A 47 4.63 -0.65 -32.48
C GLN A 47 3.77 -1.19 -31.33
N GLN A 48 4.26 -1.14 -30.09
CA GLN A 48 3.51 -1.56 -28.91
C GLN A 48 2.30 -0.65 -28.64
N GLU A 49 2.45 0.67 -28.75
CA GLU A 49 1.32 1.60 -28.57
C GLU A 49 0.33 1.52 -29.73
N VAL A 50 0.80 1.39 -30.97
CA VAL A 50 -0.03 1.15 -32.16
C VAL A 50 -0.88 -0.11 -31.98
N ALA A 51 -0.26 -1.24 -31.66
CA ALA A 51 -0.97 -2.50 -31.45
C ALA A 51 -1.97 -2.45 -30.28
N ARG A 52 -1.73 -1.61 -29.26
CA ARG A 52 -2.64 -1.39 -28.13
C ARG A 52 -3.86 -0.52 -28.50
N LEU A 53 -3.76 0.30 -29.53
CA LEU A 53 -4.90 1.00 -30.13
C LEU A 53 -5.68 0.07 -31.06
N ASP A 54 -4.99 -0.68 -31.93
CA ASP A 54 -5.60 -1.69 -32.82
C ASP A 54 -6.40 -2.75 -32.05
N GLU A 55 -5.86 -3.26 -30.92
CA GLU A 55 -6.55 -4.25 -30.07
C GLU A 55 -7.86 -3.71 -29.45
N LYS A 56 -8.11 -2.40 -29.51
CA LYS A 56 -9.42 -1.80 -29.21
C LYS A 56 -10.26 -1.58 -30.46
N ALA A 57 -9.66 -1.25 -31.61
CA ALA A 57 -10.37 -1.03 -32.87
C ALA A 57 -11.02 -2.31 -33.42
N ASP A 58 -10.43 -3.47 -33.16
CA ASP A 58 -10.97 -4.80 -33.49
C ASP A 58 -12.26 -5.18 -32.72
N LYS A 59 -12.74 -4.32 -31.81
CA LYS A 59 -13.88 -4.59 -30.92
C LYS A 59 -14.94 -3.47 -31.08
N PRO A 60 -16.24 -3.75 -30.94
CA PRO A 60 -17.27 -2.70 -30.85
C PRO A 60 -17.26 -2.05 -29.46
N TRP A 61 -17.67 -0.77 -29.34
CA TRP A 61 -17.69 -0.09 -28.05
C TRP A 61 -18.76 -0.68 -27.13
N THR A 62 -18.39 -1.06 -25.91
CA THR A 62 -19.33 -1.33 -24.82
C THR A 62 -19.07 -0.41 -23.63
N LYS A 63 -20.11 -0.23 -22.80
CA LYS A 63 -20.11 0.67 -21.65
C LYS A 63 -19.21 0.13 -20.51
N GLY A 64 -17.90 0.29 -20.68
CA GLY A 64 -16.88 -0.18 -19.74
C GLY A 64 -15.47 -0.34 -20.34
N ASP A 65 -15.33 -0.36 -21.67
CA ASP A 65 -14.07 -0.78 -22.34
C ASP A 65 -12.91 0.22 -22.28
N LYS A 66 -13.14 1.40 -21.69
CA LYS A 66 -12.14 2.46 -21.45
C LYS A 66 -11.36 2.90 -22.71
N TRP A 67 -12.01 2.94 -23.87
CA TRP A 67 -11.41 3.46 -25.12
C TRP A 67 -10.89 4.88 -24.94
N ASP A 68 -11.70 5.73 -24.31
CA ASP A 68 -11.39 7.10 -23.96
C ASP A 68 -10.08 7.27 -23.16
N ASN A 69 -9.76 6.33 -22.28
CA ASN A 69 -8.52 6.27 -21.49
C ASN A 69 -7.39 5.56 -22.26
N THR A 70 -7.72 4.58 -23.10
CA THR A 70 -6.75 3.83 -23.91
C THR A 70 -6.15 4.72 -24.99
N THR A 71 -7.00 5.38 -25.79
CA THR A 71 -6.60 6.38 -26.80
C THR A 71 -5.81 7.53 -26.17
N TYR A 72 -6.29 8.08 -25.04
CA TYR A 72 -5.61 9.15 -24.33
C TYR A 72 -4.21 8.75 -23.85
N SER A 73 -4.07 7.62 -23.14
CA SER A 73 -2.76 7.13 -22.68
C SER A 73 -1.83 6.79 -23.84
N GLY A 74 -2.33 6.22 -24.94
CA GLY A 74 -1.55 5.91 -26.13
C GLY A 74 -1.03 7.18 -26.81
N THR A 75 -1.87 8.21 -26.88
CA THR A 75 -1.45 9.53 -27.39
C THR A 75 -0.38 10.15 -26.49
N CYS A 76 -0.54 10.12 -25.16
CA CYS A 76 0.50 10.61 -24.25
C CYS A 76 1.83 9.87 -24.46
N ASN A 77 1.79 8.54 -24.58
CA ASN A 77 2.99 7.72 -24.78
C ASN A 77 3.68 7.97 -26.14
N LEU A 78 2.91 8.11 -27.22
CA LEU A 78 3.43 8.44 -28.55
C LEU A 78 3.95 9.88 -28.62
N LEU A 79 3.33 10.85 -27.94
CA LEU A 79 3.84 12.21 -27.83
C LEU A 79 5.09 12.30 -26.95
N ASP A 80 5.19 11.55 -25.85
CA ASP A 80 6.41 11.45 -25.05
C ASP A 80 7.58 10.87 -25.88
N LEU A 81 7.30 9.83 -26.69
CA LEU A 81 8.27 9.30 -27.66
C LEU A 81 8.63 10.36 -28.71
N ALA A 82 7.68 11.11 -29.25
CA ALA A 82 7.95 12.15 -30.25
C ALA A 82 8.79 13.33 -29.72
N HIS A 83 8.58 13.73 -28.46
CA HIS A 83 9.37 14.76 -27.78
C HIS A 83 10.75 14.27 -27.30
N SER A 84 11.01 12.95 -27.35
CA SER A 84 12.30 12.41 -26.95
C SER A 84 13.39 12.82 -27.95
N PRO A 85 14.58 13.27 -27.50
CA PRO A 85 15.64 13.72 -28.41
C PRO A 85 16.27 12.56 -29.19
N TRP A 86 16.19 11.33 -28.66
CA TRP A 86 16.80 10.12 -29.20
C TRP A 86 15.93 9.37 -30.23
N THR A 87 14.71 9.84 -30.54
CA THR A 87 13.78 9.21 -31.49
C THR A 87 13.72 9.92 -32.84
N ALA A 88 13.37 9.20 -33.90
CA ALA A 88 13.00 9.76 -35.20
C ALA A 88 11.57 10.31 -35.25
N LEU A 89 10.64 9.69 -34.53
CA LEU A 89 9.22 10.06 -34.48
C LEU A 89 9.04 11.56 -34.20
N THR A 90 8.32 12.22 -35.10
CA THR A 90 7.86 13.60 -34.92
C THR A 90 6.48 13.64 -34.27
N VAL A 91 6.12 14.81 -33.73
CA VAL A 91 4.79 15.03 -33.13
C VAL A 91 3.67 14.81 -34.15
N ALA A 92 3.87 15.22 -35.41
CA ALA A 92 2.88 15.03 -36.48
C ALA A 92 2.66 13.54 -36.81
N GLU A 93 3.71 12.74 -36.85
CA GLU A 93 3.61 11.29 -37.06
C GLU A 93 2.98 10.59 -35.84
N ALA A 94 3.32 11.00 -34.62
CA ALA A 94 2.69 10.48 -33.40
C ALA A 94 1.17 10.73 -33.37
N GLU A 95 0.73 11.94 -33.73
CA GLU A 95 -0.69 12.22 -33.90
C GLU A 95 -1.32 11.40 -35.04
N GLN A 96 -0.62 11.25 -36.17
CA GLN A 96 -1.14 10.52 -37.32
C GLN A 96 -1.33 9.03 -37.00
N LEU A 97 -0.40 8.40 -36.27
CA LEU A 97 -0.57 7.04 -35.76
C LEU A 97 -1.79 6.90 -34.85
N VAL A 98 -2.07 7.89 -33.99
CA VAL A 98 -3.31 7.92 -33.21
C VAL A 98 -4.54 8.11 -34.12
N ARG A 99 -4.45 8.91 -35.18
CA ARG A 99 -5.53 9.10 -36.16
C ARG A 99 -5.80 7.86 -37.00
N ASP A 100 -4.83 6.99 -37.22
CA ASP A 100 -5.02 5.81 -38.06
C ASP A 100 -5.40 4.56 -37.24
N HIS A 101 -4.89 4.43 -36.02
CA HIS A 101 -5.07 3.23 -35.18
C HIS A 101 -6.05 3.37 -34.02
N ALA A 102 -6.46 4.59 -33.60
CA ALA A 102 -7.40 4.73 -32.50
C ALA A 102 -8.79 4.12 -32.83
N PRO A 103 -9.43 3.42 -31.88
CA PRO A 103 -10.75 2.82 -32.09
C PRO A 103 -11.80 3.89 -32.39
N ARG A 104 -12.75 3.59 -33.27
CA ARG A 104 -13.82 4.50 -33.69
C ARG A 104 -15.12 3.75 -34.00
N ASP A 105 -16.23 4.24 -33.48
CA ASP A 105 -17.58 3.84 -33.88
C ASP A 105 -18.62 4.96 -33.63
N ALA A 106 -19.91 4.61 -33.50
CA ALA A 106 -20.98 5.56 -33.23
C ALA A 106 -21.01 6.09 -31.77
N GLY A 107 -20.31 5.44 -30.84
CA GLY A 107 -20.17 5.84 -29.43
C GLY A 107 -18.87 6.55 -29.10
N PHE A 108 -17.85 6.44 -29.96
CA PHE A 108 -16.57 7.14 -29.84
C PHE A 108 -16.07 7.56 -31.23
N THR A 109 -16.13 8.86 -31.54
CA THR A 109 -16.01 9.38 -32.90
C THR A 109 -14.58 9.86 -33.24
N ALA A 110 -14.35 10.25 -34.50
CA ALA A 110 -13.12 10.93 -34.88
C ALA A 110 -12.89 12.25 -34.11
N GLN A 111 -13.96 12.97 -33.70
CA GLN A 111 -13.82 14.18 -32.88
C GLN A 111 -13.35 13.85 -31.46
N ASP A 112 -13.80 12.72 -30.89
CA ASP A 112 -13.32 12.26 -29.58
C ASP A 112 -11.83 11.91 -29.62
N VAL A 113 -11.34 11.35 -30.74
CA VAL A 113 -9.91 11.12 -30.98
C VAL A 113 -9.13 12.44 -31.00
N GLU A 114 -9.55 13.44 -31.78
CA GLU A 114 -8.90 14.76 -31.80
C GLU A 114 -8.94 15.48 -30.44
N ASP A 115 -10.02 15.29 -29.67
CA ASP A 115 -10.13 15.84 -28.32
C ASP A 115 -9.24 15.10 -27.32
N LYS A 116 -8.95 13.81 -27.52
CA LYS A 116 -7.89 13.10 -26.77
C LYS A 116 -6.49 13.58 -27.18
N ILE A 117 -6.23 13.80 -28.47
CA ILE A 117 -4.98 14.39 -28.96
C ILE A 117 -4.72 15.75 -28.30
N ARG A 118 -5.71 16.66 -28.38
CA ARG A 118 -5.64 17.98 -27.74
C ARG A 118 -5.50 17.91 -26.22
N SER A 119 -5.99 16.86 -25.57
CA SER A 119 -5.83 16.70 -24.12
C SER A 119 -4.49 16.09 -23.72
N ALA A 120 -3.91 15.21 -24.53
CA ALA A 120 -2.57 14.65 -24.30
C ALA A 120 -1.49 15.73 -24.42
N HIS A 121 -1.61 16.62 -25.42
CA HIS A 121 -0.76 17.82 -25.58
C HIS A 121 -0.74 18.75 -24.36
N ARG A 122 -1.83 18.82 -23.59
CA ARG A 122 -1.88 19.62 -22.34
C ARG A 122 -1.32 18.89 -21.11
N THR A 123 -0.88 17.64 -21.29
CA THR A 123 -0.47 16.73 -20.21
C THR A 123 1.00 16.34 -20.32
N VAL A 124 1.46 16.10 -21.55
CA VAL A 124 2.87 15.84 -21.88
C VAL A 124 3.67 17.13 -21.72
N SER A 125 4.81 17.06 -21.02
CA SER A 125 5.63 18.22 -20.65
C SER A 125 6.51 18.77 -21.79
N GLY A 126 6.46 18.17 -22.99
CA GLY A 126 7.33 18.53 -24.13
C GLY A 126 8.80 18.14 -23.95
N THR A 127 9.21 17.65 -22.77
CA THR A 127 10.59 17.27 -22.43
C THR A 127 11.03 15.90 -22.97
N GLY A 128 10.07 15.08 -23.42
CA GLY A 128 10.32 13.71 -23.85
C GLY A 128 10.74 12.75 -22.73
N ARG A 129 11.11 11.53 -23.13
CA ARG A 129 11.60 10.46 -22.25
C ARG A 129 13.13 10.48 -22.17
N PRO A 130 13.75 10.09 -21.03
CA PRO A 130 15.19 9.83 -20.99
C PRO A 130 15.54 8.70 -21.99
N ALA A 131 16.77 8.73 -22.51
CA ALA A 131 17.26 7.67 -23.38
C ALA A 131 17.37 6.33 -22.61
N PRO A 132 16.95 5.20 -23.19
CA PRO A 132 17.09 3.90 -22.56
C PRO A 132 18.57 3.51 -22.45
N VAL A 133 18.94 2.74 -21.43
CA VAL A 133 20.32 2.26 -21.26
C VAL A 133 20.57 1.09 -22.22
N LEU A 134 21.38 1.32 -23.25
CA LEU A 134 21.72 0.30 -24.25
C LEU A 134 22.73 -0.70 -23.69
N THR A 135 22.25 -1.83 -23.17
CA THR A 135 23.07 -2.97 -22.75
C THR A 135 23.56 -3.75 -23.97
N ALA A 136 24.87 -3.76 -24.20
CA ALA A 136 25.46 -4.36 -25.39
C ALA A 136 25.17 -5.87 -25.49
N GLY A 137 24.56 -6.28 -26.60
CA GLY A 137 24.34 -7.70 -26.93
C GLY A 137 22.97 -8.28 -26.53
N VAL A 138 22.06 -7.48 -25.98
CA VAL A 138 20.68 -7.91 -25.68
C VAL A 138 19.69 -6.98 -26.38
N ASP A 139 18.90 -7.53 -27.32
CA ASP A 139 17.62 -6.91 -27.71
C ASP A 139 16.70 -6.95 -26.48
N PRO A 140 16.27 -5.80 -25.92
CA PRO A 140 15.47 -5.75 -24.70
C PRO A 140 14.11 -6.44 -24.83
N PHE A 141 13.65 -6.76 -26.05
CA PHE A 141 12.37 -7.45 -26.30
C PHE A 141 12.50 -8.83 -26.98
N GLY A 142 13.72 -9.35 -27.11
CA GLY A 142 14.02 -10.75 -27.37
C GLY A 142 13.41 -11.39 -28.63
N LYS A 143 13.58 -10.78 -29.81
CA LYS A 143 13.20 -11.38 -31.10
C LYS A 143 14.38 -11.47 -32.06
N ALA A 144 14.79 -12.69 -32.38
CA ALA A 144 15.74 -12.94 -33.46
C ALA A 144 15.16 -12.48 -34.81
N GLU A 145 15.96 -11.77 -35.61
CA GLU A 145 15.54 -11.32 -36.93
C GLU A 145 15.36 -12.49 -37.91
N PRO A 146 14.35 -12.46 -38.79
CA PRO A 146 14.19 -13.46 -39.84
C PRO A 146 15.21 -13.19 -40.97
N CYS A 147 16.24 -14.04 -41.07
CA CYS A 147 17.17 -13.99 -42.20
C CYS A 147 16.42 -14.10 -43.53
N GLY A 148 16.64 -13.13 -44.44
CA GLY A 148 15.87 -13.00 -45.68
C GLY A 148 16.11 -14.12 -46.70
N ASN A 149 15.12 -14.36 -47.55
CA ASN A 149 15.20 -15.31 -48.67
C ASN A 149 16.20 -14.84 -49.75
N PRO A 150 17.17 -15.67 -50.16
CA PRO A 150 17.75 -15.60 -51.50
C PRO A 150 16.89 -16.36 -52.53
N GLU A 151 16.98 -15.96 -53.80
CA GLU A 151 16.23 -16.56 -54.92
C GLU A 151 16.72 -17.99 -55.29
N PRO A 152 15.87 -18.81 -55.93
CA PRO A 152 16.17 -20.23 -56.17
C PRO A 152 17.25 -20.46 -57.25
N MET A 153 18.45 -20.84 -56.81
CA MET A 153 19.51 -21.36 -57.67
C MET A 153 19.32 -22.85 -58.02
N SER A 154 19.77 -23.24 -59.22
CA SER A 154 19.46 -24.53 -59.87
C SER A 154 19.94 -25.77 -59.11
N ALA A 155 19.22 -26.89 -59.32
CA ALA A 155 19.52 -28.20 -58.73
C ALA A 155 20.77 -28.87 -59.33
N GLY A 156 21.48 -29.66 -58.51
CA GLY A 156 22.54 -30.58 -58.98
C GLY A 156 23.68 -30.83 -58.00
N GLY A 157 23.43 -31.59 -56.92
CA GLY A 157 24.49 -32.04 -56.00
C GLY A 157 24.04 -33.22 -55.13
N PRO A 158 24.94 -34.16 -54.77
CA PRO A 158 24.59 -35.29 -53.91
C PRO A 158 24.32 -34.83 -52.46
N LEU A 159 23.40 -35.52 -51.79
CA LEU A 159 23.05 -35.25 -50.38
C LEU A 159 24.30 -35.31 -49.47
N PRO A 160 24.65 -34.24 -48.75
CA PRO A 160 25.66 -34.31 -47.71
C PRO A 160 25.14 -35.19 -46.57
N THR A 161 26.01 -36.03 -46.02
CA THR A 161 25.71 -36.88 -44.86
C THR A 161 25.36 -36.02 -43.65
N VAL A 162 24.23 -36.32 -43.01
CA VAL A 162 23.81 -35.66 -41.76
C VAL A 162 24.92 -35.83 -40.71
N PRO A 163 25.50 -34.75 -40.15
CA PRO A 163 26.44 -34.87 -39.05
C PRO A 163 25.71 -35.34 -37.79
N ASP A 164 26.37 -36.19 -37.01
CA ASP A 164 25.85 -36.68 -35.73
C ASP A 164 25.66 -35.51 -34.76
N ALA A 165 24.40 -35.19 -34.48
CA ALA A 165 23.98 -34.08 -33.63
C ALA A 165 23.62 -34.55 -32.21
N THR A 166 24.47 -35.40 -31.60
CA THR A 166 24.39 -35.83 -30.20
C THR A 166 24.77 -34.73 -29.19
N SER A 167 24.35 -33.48 -29.48
CA SER A 167 24.36 -32.36 -28.54
C SER A 167 22.93 -32.10 -28.07
N GLU A 168 22.57 -32.62 -26.90
CA GLU A 168 21.23 -32.39 -26.31
C GLU A 168 20.99 -30.89 -26.05
N PRO A 169 19.90 -30.28 -26.57
CA PRO A 169 19.47 -28.97 -26.10
C PRO A 169 19.00 -29.10 -24.65
N ALA A 170 19.56 -28.28 -23.76
CA ALA A 170 19.47 -28.45 -22.31
C ALA A 170 18.04 -28.69 -21.78
N ALA A 171 17.80 -29.87 -21.21
CA ALA A 171 16.47 -30.30 -20.75
C ALA A 171 15.92 -29.53 -19.53
N ALA A 172 16.79 -28.88 -18.75
CA ALA A 172 16.46 -28.27 -17.46
C ALA A 172 15.20 -27.38 -17.42
N PRO A 173 14.93 -26.48 -18.41
CA PRO A 173 13.74 -25.62 -18.37
C PRO A 173 12.43 -26.41 -18.46
N ARG A 174 12.43 -27.54 -19.17
CA ARG A 174 11.26 -28.42 -19.30
C ARG A 174 11.00 -29.17 -18.00
N ASP A 175 12.04 -29.70 -17.37
CA ASP A 175 11.89 -30.50 -16.15
C ASP A 175 11.50 -29.64 -14.94
N GLU A 176 11.92 -28.37 -14.87
CA GLU A 176 11.39 -27.43 -13.88
C GLU A 176 9.95 -27.01 -14.16
N ALA A 177 9.58 -26.79 -15.43
CA ALA A 177 8.19 -26.50 -15.78
C ALA A 177 7.27 -27.69 -15.43
N LEU A 178 7.70 -28.93 -15.71
CA LEU A 178 6.96 -30.15 -15.36
C LEU A 178 6.78 -30.31 -13.84
N LYS A 179 7.78 -29.97 -13.01
CA LYS A 179 7.66 -29.99 -11.53
C LYS A 179 6.61 -29.00 -11.00
N ARG A 180 6.27 -27.94 -11.76
CA ARG A 180 5.22 -26.97 -11.40
C ARG A 180 3.83 -27.36 -11.90
N LEU A 181 3.70 -28.41 -12.72
CA LEU A 181 2.41 -28.95 -13.15
C LEU A 181 1.93 -30.02 -12.18
N MET A 182 0.87 -29.73 -11.44
CA MET A 182 0.21 -30.66 -10.51
C MET A 182 -1.19 -31.06 -11.00
N SER A 183 -1.73 -32.16 -10.44
CA SER A 183 -3.11 -32.56 -10.77
C SER A 183 -4.12 -31.58 -10.20
N GLY A 184 -5.20 -31.30 -10.94
CA GLY A 184 -6.28 -30.43 -10.47
C GLY A 184 -7.00 -30.98 -9.22
N GLY A 185 -7.01 -32.31 -9.04
CA GLY A 185 -7.49 -32.93 -7.81
C GLY A 185 -6.62 -32.53 -6.62
N THR A 186 -5.30 -32.66 -6.76
CA THR A 186 -4.33 -32.28 -5.72
C THR A 186 -4.38 -30.77 -5.40
N PHE A 187 -4.56 -29.92 -6.41
CA PHE A 187 -4.64 -28.48 -6.19
C PHE A 187 -5.94 -28.04 -5.48
N ILE A 188 -7.08 -28.69 -5.77
CA ILE A 188 -8.40 -28.23 -5.29
C ILE A 188 -8.89 -29.00 -4.06
N LEU A 189 -8.56 -30.28 -3.92
CA LEU A 189 -9.15 -31.18 -2.91
C LEU A 189 -8.19 -31.52 -1.75
N ASP A 190 -6.88 -31.52 -2.00
CA ASP A 190 -5.87 -31.79 -0.96
C ASP A 190 -5.41 -30.49 -0.25
N THR A 191 -5.82 -29.32 -0.77
CA THR A 191 -5.60 -28.00 -0.14
C THR A 191 -6.40 -27.87 1.16
N PRO A 192 -5.81 -27.32 2.25
CA PRO A 192 -6.52 -27.09 3.52
C PRO A 192 -7.81 -26.28 3.37
N ARG A 193 -8.83 -26.61 4.18
CA ARG A 193 -10.11 -25.89 4.20
C ARG A 193 -10.01 -24.51 4.85
N ASP A 194 -9.17 -24.40 5.86
CA ASP A 194 -8.89 -23.17 6.60
C ASP A 194 -7.60 -22.57 6.03
N THR A 195 -7.56 -21.25 5.82
CA THR A 195 -6.39 -20.55 5.27
C THR A 195 -5.17 -20.70 6.21
N PRO A 196 -4.07 -21.37 5.80
CA PRO A 196 -2.86 -21.41 6.61
C PRO A 196 -2.27 -20.00 6.74
N ALA A 197 -1.72 -19.66 7.90
CA ALA A 197 -1.41 -18.28 8.26
C ALA A 197 -0.04 -18.11 8.91
N VAL A 198 0.77 -17.21 8.34
CA VAL A 198 1.99 -16.69 8.98
C VAL A 198 1.63 -15.72 10.11
N TRP A 199 0.52 -14.98 9.97
CA TRP A 199 -0.05 -14.10 11.00
C TRP A 199 -1.58 -14.14 10.94
N GLY A 200 -2.20 -14.86 11.88
CA GLY A 200 -3.64 -15.08 11.90
C GLY A 200 -4.07 -16.42 12.50
N ALA A 201 -5.38 -16.60 12.68
CA ALA A 201 -5.97 -17.90 13.03
C ALA A 201 -7.47 -17.95 12.67
N GLY A 202 -7.92 -19.09 12.16
CA GLY A 202 -9.27 -19.24 11.58
C GLY A 202 -9.51 -18.22 10.48
N ASP A 203 -10.70 -17.63 10.41
CA ASP A 203 -11.02 -16.62 9.38
C ASP A 203 -10.26 -15.28 9.58
N ARG A 204 -9.60 -15.06 10.72
CA ARG A 204 -8.88 -13.80 11.03
C ARG A 204 -7.40 -13.89 10.63
N VAL A 205 -7.13 -13.77 9.33
CA VAL A 205 -5.78 -13.82 8.76
C VAL A 205 -5.33 -12.45 8.25
N LEU A 206 -4.17 -11.98 8.74
CA LEU A 206 -3.47 -10.78 8.25
C LEU A 206 -2.32 -11.12 7.30
N TRP A 207 -1.81 -12.35 7.33
CA TRP A 207 -0.80 -12.83 6.39
C TRP A 207 -1.00 -14.34 6.21
N ALA A 208 -1.48 -14.73 5.03
CA ALA A 208 -1.61 -16.14 4.65
C ALA A 208 -0.26 -16.73 4.25
N GLU A 209 -0.08 -18.03 4.49
CA GLU A 209 1.09 -18.77 4.03
C GLU A 209 1.08 -18.89 2.50
N GLY A 210 2.23 -18.69 1.85
CA GLY A 210 2.30 -18.68 0.39
C GLY A 210 1.72 -17.42 -0.25
N GLU A 211 1.43 -16.38 0.53
CA GLU A 211 1.06 -15.06 0.04
C GLU A 211 1.97 -13.98 0.64
N SER A 212 1.99 -12.79 0.03
CA SER A 212 2.62 -11.61 0.65
C SER A 212 1.61 -10.75 1.41
N ALA A 213 2.10 -10.08 2.45
CA ALA A 213 1.35 -9.05 3.16
C ALA A 213 2.05 -7.69 3.00
N ILE A 214 1.28 -6.63 2.74
CA ILE A 214 1.79 -5.26 2.70
C ILE A 214 1.29 -4.47 3.91
N ILE A 215 2.20 -3.86 4.68
CA ILE A 215 1.89 -2.81 5.66
C ILE A 215 2.16 -1.45 5.00
N CYS A 216 1.10 -0.79 4.54
CA CYS A 216 1.16 0.53 3.89
C CYS A 216 0.69 1.66 4.82
N GLY A 217 1.02 2.91 4.47
CA GLY A 217 0.66 4.08 5.27
C GLY A 217 1.59 5.29 5.06
N PRO A 218 1.29 6.46 5.64
CA PRO A 218 2.17 7.63 5.66
C PRO A 218 3.57 7.36 6.26
N PRO A 219 4.52 8.32 6.20
CA PRO A 219 5.69 8.29 7.08
C PRO A 219 5.28 8.54 8.54
N GLY A 220 5.98 7.95 9.50
CA GLY A 220 5.80 8.23 10.94
C GLY A 220 4.68 7.47 11.66
N VAL A 221 3.76 6.79 10.95
CA VAL A 221 2.62 6.04 11.55
C VAL A 221 2.99 4.65 12.09
N GLY A 222 4.18 4.48 12.66
CA GLY A 222 4.57 3.25 13.36
C GLY A 222 4.69 1.95 12.53
N LYS A 223 4.70 1.99 11.18
CA LYS A 223 4.83 0.78 10.33
C LYS A 223 5.97 -0.16 10.73
N THR A 224 7.19 0.37 10.84
CA THR A 224 8.39 -0.39 11.27
C THR A 224 8.26 -0.89 12.72
N THR A 225 7.48 -0.23 13.58
CA THR A 225 7.17 -0.69 14.94
C THR A 225 6.26 -1.91 14.94
N LEU A 226 5.19 -1.91 14.12
CA LEU A 226 4.31 -3.08 13.96
C LEU A 226 5.08 -4.25 13.30
N THR A 227 5.83 -3.96 12.25
CA THR A 227 6.70 -4.94 11.57
C THR A 227 7.72 -5.54 12.54
N GLY A 228 8.33 -4.73 13.41
CA GLY A 228 9.26 -5.22 14.43
C GLY A 228 8.63 -6.25 15.37
N GLN A 229 7.33 -6.16 15.66
CA GLN A 229 6.62 -7.14 16.48
C GLN A 229 6.30 -8.42 15.70
N VAL A 230 5.98 -8.31 14.40
CA VAL A 230 5.85 -9.48 13.52
C VAL A 230 7.20 -10.20 13.40
N VAL A 231 8.30 -9.47 13.21
CA VAL A 231 9.67 -10.03 13.20
C VAL A 231 10.03 -10.67 14.54
N ARG A 232 9.72 -10.01 15.67
CA ARG A 232 9.87 -10.61 17.01
C ARG A 232 9.17 -11.96 17.08
N ALA A 233 7.91 -12.02 16.69
CA ALA A 233 7.11 -13.22 16.81
C ALA A 233 7.44 -14.29 15.75
N ARG A 234 7.97 -13.93 14.56
CA ARG A 234 8.65 -14.90 13.69
C ARG A 234 9.88 -15.51 14.38
N ILE A 235 10.66 -14.75 15.15
CA ILE A 235 11.91 -15.25 15.78
C ILE A 235 11.65 -16.11 17.03
N ILE A 236 10.77 -15.67 17.94
CA ILE A 236 10.53 -16.33 19.25
C ILE A 236 9.09 -16.82 19.49
N GLY A 237 8.22 -16.74 18.49
CA GLY A 237 6.78 -16.99 18.63
C GLY A 237 6.02 -15.85 19.34
N GLY A 238 4.71 -15.99 19.41
CA GLY A 238 3.82 -15.09 20.18
C GLY A 238 2.65 -14.55 19.37
N THR A 239 2.08 -13.44 19.82
CA THR A 239 0.91 -12.80 19.21
C THR A 239 1.17 -11.33 18.90
N VAL A 240 0.69 -10.84 17.76
CA VAL A 240 0.71 -9.43 17.37
C VAL A 240 -0.73 -9.01 17.05
N LEU A 241 -1.19 -7.90 17.65
CA LEU A 241 -2.60 -7.47 17.63
C LEU A 241 -3.61 -8.54 18.10
N GLY A 242 -3.20 -9.43 19.01
CA GLY A 242 -4.04 -10.52 19.52
C GLY A 242 -4.28 -11.67 18.54
N LEU A 243 -3.53 -11.73 17.44
CA LEU A 243 -3.47 -12.86 16.51
C LEU A 243 -2.09 -13.54 16.62
N PRO A 244 -2.00 -14.88 16.57
CA PRO A 244 -0.72 -15.56 16.63
C PRO A 244 0.10 -15.30 15.36
N VAL A 245 1.42 -15.33 15.51
CA VAL A 245 2.39 -15.33 14.41
C VAL A 245 3.18 -16.62 14.52
N GLU A 246 3.22 -17.39 13.43
CA GLU A 246 3.97 -18.63 13.36
C GLU A 246 5.48 -18.36 13.42
N PRO A 247 6.32 -19.17 14.09
CA PRO A 247 7.77 -18.97 14.06
C PRO A 247 8.43 -19.26 12.69
N THR A 248 9.65 -18.76 12.49
CA THR A 248 10.52 -19.13 11.37
C THR A 248 11.13 -20.51 11.61
N THR A 249 11.06 -21.37 10.60
CA THR A 249 11.74 -22.67 10.58
C THR A 249 13.25 -22.50 10.40
N ALA A 250 13.66 -21.44 9.70
CA ALA A 250 15.05 -21.08 9.42
C ALA A 250 15.37 -19.67 9.95
N ARG A 251 15.43 -18.67 9.07
CA ARG A 251 15.74 -17.27 9.41
C ARG A 251 14.77 -16.27 8.80
N VAL A 252 14.73 -15.09 9.41
CA VAL A 252 14.18 -13.87 8.82
C VAL A 252 15.32 -13.05 8.18
N LEU A 253 15.13 -12.64 6.94
CA LEU A 253 15.95 -11.62 6.26
C LEU A 253 15.22 -10.27 6.30
N TYR A 254 15.88 -9.23 6.81
CA TYR A 254 15.36 -7.86 6.83
C TYR A 254 16.13 -6.97 5.86
N LEU A 255 15.47 -6.44 4.82
CA LEU A 255 16.03 -5.44 3.90
C LEU A 255 15.81 -4.03 4.47
N ALA A 256 16.79 -3.50 5.19
CA ALA A 256 16.75 -2.18 5.82
C ALA A 256 17.31 -1.11 4.88
N MET A 257 16.49 -0.68 3.91
CA MET A 257 16.94 0.12 2.76
C MET A 257 16.85 1.63 3.03
N ASP A 258 15.68 2.15 3.44
CA ASP A 258 15.52 3.58 3.78
C ASP A 258 16.03 3.87 5.20
N ARG A 259 17.23 4.46 5.29
CA ARG A 259 17.89 4.87 6.54
C ARG A 259 18.06 3.70 7.54
N PRO A 260 18.90 2.69 7.26
CA PRO A 260 19.13 1.55 8.16
C PRO A 260 19.43 1.91 9.62
N ARG A 261 20.10 3.04 9.90
CA ARG A 261 20.33 3.53 11.28
C ARG A 261 19.06 3.96 12.03
N GLN A 262 17.99 4.34 11.33
CA GLN A 262 16.68 4.63 11.93
C GLN A 262 15.91 3.33 12.19
N ILE A 263 15.88 2.43 11.21
CA ILE A 263 15.29 1.09 11.31
C ILE A 263 15.93 0.32 12.48
N ALA A 264 17.26 0.27 12.57
CA ALA A 264 17.98 -0.41 13.65
C ALA A 264 17.62 0.15 15.05
N ARG A 265 17.31 1.45 15.18
CA ARG A 265 16.82 2.03 16.44
C ARG A 265 15.37 1.67 16.75
N ALA A 266 14.53 1.45 15.74
CA ALA A 266 13.17 0.94 15.91
C ALA A 266 13.20 -0.52 16.34
N LEU A 267 13.89 -1.38 15.57
CA LEU A 267 14.05 -2.81 15.87
C LEU A 267 14.71 -3.04 17.24
N ARG A 268 15.67 -2.20 17.67
CA ARG A 268 16.26 -2.30 19.02
C ARG A 268 15.25 -2.15 20.16
N ARG A 269 14.15 -1.42 19.99
CA ARG A 269 13.13 -1.29 21.05
C ARG A 269 12.30 -2.57 21.16
N THR A 270 11.95 -3.16 20.03
CA THR A 270 11.08 -4.33 19.93
C THR A 270 11.81 -5.68 20.04
N LEU A 271 13.14 -5.73 19.81
CA LEU A 271 13.97 -6.94 19.80
C LEU A 271 15.14 -6.89 20.80
N GLY A 272 15.34 -5.77 21.52
CA GLY A 272 16.56 -5.51 22.29
C GLY A 272 16.75 -6.35 23.57
N ASP A 273 15.72 -7.09 23.96
CA ASP A 273 15.67 -8.06 25.05
C ASP A 273 15.85 -9.51 24.57
N ILE A 274 15.83 -9.78 23.25
CA ILE A 274 16.12 -11.10 22.70
C ILE A 274 17.63 -11.38 22.87
N PRO A 275 18.03 -12.58 23.33
CA PRO A 275 19.43 -12.97 23.44
C PRO A 275 20.20 -12.81 22.12
N ARG A 276 21.46 -12.35 22.21
CA ARG A 276 22.27 -11.97 21.03
C ARG A 276 22.57 -13.17 20.12
N ASP A 277 22.78 -14.33 20.71
CA ASP A 277 22.94 -15.62 20.03
C ASP A 277 21.68 -16.01 19.25
N VAL A 278 20.49 -15.86 19.83
CA VAL A 278 19.22 -16.10 19.14
C VAL A 278 19.02 -15.13 17.97
N LEU A 279 19.40 -13.85 18.13
CA LEU A 279 19.38 -12.88 17.04
C LEU A 279 20.38 -13.22 15.92
N ASP A 280 21.63 -13.53 16.26
CA ASP A 280 22.68 -13.94 15.31
C ASP A 280 22.29 -15.26 14.57
N GLU A 281 21.57 -16.17 15.23
CA GLU A 281 21.06 -17.40 14.61
C GLU A 281 19.92 -17.14 13.63
N ARG A 282 18.97 -16.26 13.98
CA ARG A 282 17.63 -16.18 13.34
C ARG A 282 17.36 -14.93 12.50
N LEU A 283 18.14 -13.86 12.62
CA LEU A 283 17.89 -12.59 11.94
C LEU A 283 19.09 -12.11 11.13
N VAL A 284 18.96 -12.12 9.81
CA VAL A 284 19.93 -11.52 8.88
C VAL A 284 19.41 -10.14 8.47
N VAL A 285 20.28 -9.12 8.48
CA VAL A 285 19.91 -7.74 8.09
C VAL A 285 20.78 -7.27 6.93
N TRP A 286 20.15 -7.05 5.78
CA TRP A 286 20.75 -6.30 4.67
C TRP A 286 20.60 -4.79 4.95
N GLN A 287 21.65 -4.00 4.75
CA GLN A 287 21.66 -2.58 5.07
C GLN A 287 21.93 -1.72 3.83
N GLY A 288 21.04 -0.78 3.54
CA GLY A 288 21.06 0.00 2.31
C GLY A 288 20.34 -0.71 1.15
N PRO A 289 20.40 -0.16 -0.07
CA PRO A 289 19.68 -0.69 -1.23
C PRO A 289 20.14 -2.10 -1.64
N PRO A 290 19.34 -2.84 -2.42
CA PRO A 290 19.76 -4.12 -3.00
C PRO A 290 20.91 -3.95 -4.00
N LEU A 291 21.57 -5.06 -4.37
CA LEU A 291 22.67 -5.08 -5.34
C LEU A 291 22.25 -4.69 -6.76
N ALA A 292 20.98 -4.92 -7.10
CA ALA A 292 20.34 -4.56 -8.35
C ALA A 292 18.88 -4.18 -8.08
N ASP A 293 18.27 -3.42 -8.99
CA ASP A 293 16.84 -3.08 -8.90
C ASP A 293 15.99 -4.34 -8.99
N ILE A 294 15.13 -4.58 -7.99
CA ILE A 294 14.38 -5.83 -7.85
C ILE A 294 13.23 -5.97 -8.86
N ALA A 295 12.79 -4.89 -9.51
CA ALA A 295 11.85 -4.99 -10.62
C ALA A 295 12.53 -5.33 -11.95
N GLN A 296 13.72 -4.76 -12.19
CA GLN A 296 14.53 -5.05 -13.38
C GLN A 296 15.19 -6.44 -13.31
N HIS A 297 15.55 -6.87 -12.09
CA HIS A 297 16.20 -8.16 -11.79
C HIS A 297 15.42 -8.95 -10.71
N PRO A 298 14.26 -9.55 -11.04
CA PRO A 298 13.39 -10.23 -10.08
C PRO A 298 14.05 -11.35 -9.27
N GLU A 299 15.03 -12.02 -9.85
CA GLU A 299 15.90 -13.02 -9.22
C GLU A 299 16.65 -12.49 -7.98
N THR A 300 16.87 -11.17 -7.89
CA THR A 300 17.60 -10.53 -6.78
C THR A 300 16.92 -10.75 -5.44
N MET A 301 15.58 -10.71 -5.36
CA MET A 301 14.87 -10.87 -4.08
C MET A 301 15.04 -12.28 -3.51
N ILE A 302 14.85 -13.30 -4.34
CA ILE A 302 15.01 -14.71 -3.92
C ILE A 302 16.49 -15.06 -3.73
N GLY A 303 17.40 -14.52 -4.54
CA GLY A 303 18.85 -14.71 -4.35
C GLY A 303 19.35 -14.17 -3.01
N LEU A 304 18.83 -13.01 -2.55
CA LEU A 304 19.13 -12.47 -1.22
C LEU A 304 18.57 -13.36 -0.10
N ALA A 305 17.34 -13.88 -0.22
CA ALA A 305 16.75 -14.80 0.76
C ALA A 305 17.54 -16.13 0.85
N GLN A 306 17.95 -16.68 -0.29
CA GLN A 306 18.81 -17.88 -0.38
C GLN A 306 20.19 -17.64 0.26
N LEU A 307 20.82 -16.49 -0.03
CA LEU A 307 22.11 -16.10 0.56
C LEU A 307 22.05 -15.96 2.09
N ALA A 308 20.91 -15.51 2.64
CA ALA A 308 20.67 -15.44 4.08
C ALA A 308 20.33 -16.82 4.71
N GLY A 309 19.88 -17.79 3.91
CA GLY A 309 19.23 -19.01 4.41
C GLY A 309 17.91 -18.70 5.12
N ALA A 310 17.10 -17.80 4.55
CA ALA A 310 15.87 -17.29 5.14
C ALA A 310 14.61 -17.90 4.52
N ASP A 311 13.62 -18.23 5.37
CA ASP A 311 12.25 -18.62 4.95
C ASP A 311 11.28 -17.43 4.95
N THR A 312 11.74 -16.27 5.43
CA THR A 312 10.94 -15.05 5.58
C THR A 312 11.76 -13.85 5.12
N ILE A 313 11.22 -13.00 4.26
CA ILE A 313 11.85 -11.74 3.85
C ILE A 313 10.96 -10.53 4.19
N ILE A 314 11.60 -9.50 4.75
CA ILE A 314 10.97 -8.23 5.13
C ILE A 314 11.55 -7.11 4.25
N VAL A 315 10.70 -6.32 3.60
CA VAL A 315 11.10 -5.27 2.64
C VAL A 315 10.78 -3.88 3.20
N ASP A 316 11.77 -3.15 3.74
CA ASP A 316 11.60 -1.78 4.29
C ASP A 316 12.39 -0.72 3.47
N SER A 317 11.82 -0.13 2.40
CA SER A 317 10.45 -0.28 1.89
C SER A 317 10.40 -0.51 0.37
N VAL A 318 9.24 -0.87 -0.20
CA VAL A 318 9.11 -1.26 -1.63
C VAL A 318 9.68 -0.21 -2.60
N LYS A 319 9.55 1.08 -2.29
CA LYS A 319 10.09 2.21 -3.09
C LYS A 319 11.63 2.27 -3.15
N ASP A 320 12.31 1.53 -2.28
CA ASP A 320 13.76 1.47 -2.15
C ASP A 320 14.32 0.15 -2.73
N ALA A 321 13.44 -0.82 -3.01
CA ALA A 321 13.74 -2.07 -3.71
C ALA A 321 13.67 -1.93 -5.24
N ALA A 322 12.76 -1.08 -5.74
CA ALA A 322 12.54 -0.86 -7.17
C ALA A 322 12.26 0.61 -7.50
N VAL A 323 12.94 1.13 -8.51
CA VAL A 323 12.88 2.53 -8.96
C VAL A 323 11.76 2.70 -9.98
N GLY A 324 11.01 3.80 -9.90
CA GLY A 324 9.94 4.10 -10.86
C GLY A 324 8.65 3.30 -10.65
N LEU A 325 8.32 2.96 -9.40
CA LEU A 325 7.13 2.16 -9.03
C LEU A 325 5.80 2.57 -9.68
N SER A 326 5.64 3.82 -10.14
CA SER A 326 4.48 4.29 -10.90
C SER A 326 4.23 3.56 -12.21
N ASN A 327 5.27 2.92 -12.76
CA ASN A 327 5.24 2.31 -14.07
C ASN A 327 4.74 0.86 -13.95
N ASP A 328 3.80 0.44 -14.79
CA ASP A 328 3.21 -0.91 -14.70
C ASP A 328 4.21 -2.03 -14.99
N GLU A 329 5.24 -1.76 -15.80
CA GLU A 329 6.37 -2.67 -16.01
C GLU A 329 7.15 -2.92 -14.71
N VAL A 330 7.48 -1.85 -13.97
CA VAL A 330 8.17 -1.93 -12.66
C VAL A 330 7.29 -2.64 -11.63
N GLY A 331 5.98 -2.33 -11.61
CA GLY A 331 5.01 -3.03 -10.76
C GLY A 331 4.91 -4.54 -11.07
N SER A 332 4.95 -4.90 -12.35
CA SER A 332 4.92 -6.29 -12.82
C SER A 332 6.22 -7.04 -12.51
N GLY A 333 7.38 -6.42 -12.75
CA GLY A 333 8.70 -6.96 -12.42
C GLY A 333 8.89 -7.21 -10.92
N TYR A 334 8.53 -6.24 -10.09
CA TYR A 334 8.56 -6.39 -8.63
C TYR A 334 7.57 -7.49 -8.16
N ASN A 335 6.37 -7.56 -8.75
CA ASN A 335 5.44 -8.64 -8.45
C ASN A 335 6.00 -10.01 -8.88
N ARG A 336 6.74 -10.12 -9.99
CA ARG A 336 7.46 -11.35 -10.37
C ARG A 336 8.47 -11.75 -9.30
N ALA A 337 9.23 -10.79 -8.73
CA ALA A 337 10.19 -11.06 -7.66
C ALA A 337 9.52 -11.65 -6.40
N ARG A 338 8.40 -11.05 -5.97
CA ARG A 338 7.53 -11.55 -4.91
C ARG A 338 7.05 -12.97 -5.19
N GLN A 339 6.52 -13.22 -6.38
CA GLN A 339 6.00 -14.55 -6.76
C GLN A 339 7.11 -15.61 -6.88
N MET A 340 8.33 -15.23 -7.23
CA MET A 340 9.50 -16.13 -7.20
C MET A 340 9.92 -16.51 -5.76
N CYS A 341 9.74 -15.61 -4.79
CA CYS A 341 9.95 -15.92 -3.37
C CYS A 341 8.87 -16.87 -2.84
N ILE A 342 7.60 -16.56 -3.11
CA ILE A 342 6.44 -17.40 -2.75
C ILE A 342 6.58 -18.81 -3.32
N ALA A 343 6.91 -18.95 -4.60
CA ALA A 343 7.10 -20.26 -5.27
C ALA A 343 8.34 -21.03 -4.77
N ALA A 344 9.19 -20.42 -3.95
CA ALA A 344 10.32 -21.04 -3.25
C ALA A 344 10.03 -21.24 -1.75
N ASN A 345 8.77 -21.09 -1.31
CA ASN A 345 8.32 -21.13 0.08
C ASN A 345 8.93 -20.04 0.99
N VAL A 346 9.41 -18.93 0.42
CA VAL A 346 9.87 -17.75 1.17
C VAL A 346 8.70 -16.80 1.36
N GLN A 347 8.28 -16.62 2.61
CA GLN A 347 7.17 -15.75 3.00
C GLN A 347 7.60 -14.27 2.90
N VAL A 348 6.76 -13.41 2.31
CA VAL A 348 7.12 -12.00 2.02
C VAL A 348 6.26 -11.00 2.81
N LEU A 349 6.89 -10.14 3.62
CA LEU A 349 6.23 -8.99 4.29
C LEU A 349 6.85 -7.68 3.80
N GLU A 350 6.00 -6.73 3.41
CA GLU A 350 6.43 -5.54 2.68
C GLU A 350 5.95 -4.26 3.38
N LEU A 351 6.84 -3.28 3.59
CA LEU A 351 6.43 -1.95 4.03
C LEU A 351 6.31 -1.04 2.82
N HIS A 352 5.24 -0.23 2.78
CA HIS A 352 5.00 0.65 1.65
C HIS A 352 4.40 2.01 2.03
N HIS A 353 4.35 2.91 1.05
CA HIS A 353 3.83 4.26 1.16
C HIS A 353 2.50 4.43 0.40
N MET A 354 1.71 5.41 0.83
CA MET A 354 0.49 5.84 0.14
C MET A 354 0.80 7.00 -0.81
N VAL A 355 -0.07 7.24 -1.80
CA VAL A 355 -0.03 8.44 -2.65
C VAL A 355 -0.05 9.67 -1.76
N LYS A 356 0.87 10.63 -2.01
CA LYS A 356 0.95 11.86 -1.23
C LYS A 356 -0.27 12.74 -1.51
N ARG A 357 -1.24 12.73 -0.58
CA ARG A 357 -2.34 13.70 -0.51
C ARG A 357 -1.89 14.98 0.21
N GLY A 358 -2.57 16.09 -0.06
CA GLY A 358 -2.42 17.33 0.71
C GLY A 358 -3.20 17.26 2.03
N ASP A 359 -3.06 18.29 2.87
CA ASP A 359 -3.52 18.28 4.27
C ASP A 359 -5.05 18.14 4.43
N ASN A 360 -5.82 18.54 3.41
CA ASN A 360 -7.29 18.37 3.34
C ASN A 360 -7.71 17.06 2.62
N GLY A 361 -6.80 16.15 2.35
CA GLY A 361 -7.07 14.92 1.61
C GLY A 361 -7.78 13.87 2.46
N SER A 362 -8.88 13.30 1.95
CA SER A 362 -9.60 12.21 2.60
C SER A 362 -8.68 11.03 2.94
N PRO A 363 -8.86 10.38 4.12
CA PRO A 363 -8.11 9.20 4.51
C PRO A 363 -8.06 8.13 3.41
N PRO A 364 -6.93 7.42 3.24
CA PRO A 364 -6.83 6.32 2.32
C PRO A 364 -7.72 5.15 2.78
N THR A 365 -8.58 4.66 1.88
CA THR A 365 -9.58 3.61 2.11
C THR A 365 -9.62 2.56 0.99
N SER A 366 -8.75 2.68 -0.03
CA SER A 366 -8.71 1.77 -1.18
C SER A 366 -7.27 1.43 -1.61
N LEU A 367 -7.10 0.34 -2.38
CA LEU A 367 -5.81 -0.03 -2.96
C LEU A 367 -5.28 1.01 -3.97
N ALA A 368 -6.15 1.79 -4.61
CA ALA A 368 -5.78 2.88 -5.51
C ALA A 368 -5.14 4.08 -4.76
N ASP A 369 -5.14 4.06 -3.43
CA ASP A 369 -4.49 5.07 -2.60
C ASP A 369 -3.04 4.70 -2.26
N MET A 370 -2.58 3.49 -2.63
CA MET A 370 -1.18 3.05 -2.49
C MET A 370 -0.30 3.73 -3.54
N TYR A 371 0.95 4.03 -3.21
CA TYR A 371 1.88 4.62 -4.18
C TYR A 371 2.36 3.58 -5.20
N GLY A 372 2.40 3.97 -6.48
CA GLY A 372 2.90 3.12 -7.57
C GLY A 372 1.80 2.44 -8.39
N SER A 373 2.21 1.46 -9.19
CA SER A 373 1.37 0.65 -10.06
C SER A 373 0.37 -0.20 -9.28
N VAL A 374 -0.79 -0.44 -9.90
CA VAL A 374 -1.85 -1.33 -9.39
C VAL A 374 -1.31 -2.72 -9.07
N TRP A 375 -0.31 -3.22 -9.81
CA TRP A 375 0.30 -4.54 -9.60
C TRP A 375 0.93 -4.73 -8.22
N ILE A 376 1.42 -3.65 -7.58
CA ILE A 376 2.02 -3.72 -6.24
C ILE A 376 0.98 -4.19 -5.21
N GLY A 377 -0.19 -3.54 -5.17
CA GLY A 377 -1.27 -3.88 -4.24
C GLY A 377 -2.17 -5.04 -4.70
N ALA A 378 -2.37 -5.21 -6.01
CA ALA A 378 -3.19 -6.29 -6.55
C ALA A 378 -2.53 -7.67 -6.38
N GLY A 379 -1.20 -7.75 -6.55
CA GLY A 379 -0.41 -8.98 -6.51
C GLY A 379 0.07 -9.43 -5.12
N ALA A 380 -0.24 -8.68 -4.05
CA ALA A 380 -0.08 -9.13 -2.67
C ALA A 380 -1.35 -9.88 -2.21
N GLY A 381 -1.25 -10.77 -1.23
CA GLY A 381 -2.41 -11.44 -0.63
C GLY A 381 -3.21 -10.52 0.29
N SER A 382 -2.51 -9.97 1.29
CA SER A 382 -3.05 -9.00 2.25
C SER A 382 -2.49 -7.59 2.02
N VAL A 383 -3.33 -6.58 2.30
CA VAL A 383 -2.89 -5.18 2.43
C VAL A 383 -3.48 -4.56 3.68
N VAL A 384 -2.64 -4.23 4.65
CA VAL A 384 -2.96 -3.50 5.87
C VAL A 384 -2.51 -2.04 5.74
N ASN A 385 -3.45 -1.11 5.80
CA ASN A 385 -3.19 0.32 5.80
C ASN A 385 -3.24 0.88 7.23
N ILE A 386 -2.19 1.59 7.64
CA ILE A 386 -2.11 2.34 8.89
C ILE A 386 -2.15 3.84 8.57
N HIS A 387 -3.04 4.59 9.22
CA HIS A 387 -3.27 6.00 8.94
C HIS A 387 -3.48 6.85 10.20
N GLY A 388 -2.80 7.99 10.23
CA GLY A 388 -2.80 9.02 11.28
C GLY A 388 -1.78 10.10 10.90
N ALA A 389 -1.54 11.09 11.76
CA ALA A 389 -0.44 12.02 11.59
C ALA A 389 0.90 11.37 11.98
N ALA A 390 2.01 11.98 11.54
CA ALA A 390 3.35 11.45 11.77
C ALA A 390 3.75 11.61 13.24
N GLY A 391 3.85 10.50 13.98
CA GLY A 391 4.15 10.50 15.42
C GLY A 391 2.90 10.55 16.31
N ASP A 392 1.70 10.35 15.77
CA ASP A 392 0.51 10.15 16.61
C ASP A 392 0.64 8.86 17.44
N PRO A 393 0.39 8.91 18.77
CA PRO A 393 0.43 7.72 19.61
C PRO A 393 -0.78 6.79 19.38
N ILE A 394 -1.82 7.25 18.65
CA ILE A 394 -2.99 6.46 18.27
C ILE A 394 -3.27 6.65 16.78
N VAL A 395 -3.33 5.55 16.03
CA VAL A 395 -3.55 5.54 14.57
C VAL A 395 -4.70 4.59 14.20
N GLN A 396 -5.32 4.78 13.03
CA GLN A 396 -6.31 3.85 12.48
C GLN A 396 -5.63 2.75 11.66
N MET A 397 -6.17 1.53 11.72
CA MET A 397 -5.83 0.40 10.87
C MET A 397 -7.04 -0.07 10.07
N ARG A 398 -6.86 -0.28 8.75
CA ARG A 398 -7.86 -0.87 7.84
C ARG A 398 -7.22 -1.99 7.00
N HIS A 399 -7.91 -3.11 6.83
CA HIS A 399 -7.48 -4.23 6.00
C HIS A 399 -8.11 -4.06 4.59
N LEU A 400 -7.32 -3.52 3.65
CA LEU A 400 -7.77 -3.07 2.33
C LEU A 400 -7.92 -4.21 1.30
N LYS A 401 -7.12 -5.26 1.45
CA LYS A 401 -7.26 -6.55 0.75
C LYS A 401 -7.11 -7.64 1.80
N THR A 402 -8.00 -8.62 1.81
CA THR A 402 -8.10 -9.65 2.84
C THR A 402 -7.96 -11.04 2.20
N PRO A 403 -7.14 -11.95 2.76
CA PRO A 403 -7.05 -13.34 2.29
C PRO A 403 -8.21 -14.19 2.82
N ALA A 404 -8.71 -13.85 4.01
CA ALA A 404 -9.89 -14.41 4.65
C ALA A 404 -10.83 -13.26 5.09
N ASP A 405 -11.42 -13.31 6.28
CA ASP A 405 -12.35 -12.29 6.78
C ASP A 405 -11.66 -10.96 7.13
N GLU A 406 -12.45 -9.90 7.23
CA GLU A 406 -11.94 -8.54 7.50
C GLU A 406 -11.53 -8.35 8.96
N VAL A 407 -10.22 -8.36 9.20
CA VAL A 407 -9.58 -7.97 10.45
C VAL A 407 -9.62 -6.45 10.64
N GLY A 408 -10.17 -5.99 11.77
CA GLY A 408 -10.40 -4.56 12.04
C GLY A 408 -11.74 -4.04 11.48
N PRO A 409 -11.88 -2.72 11.22
CA PRO A 409 -10.89 -1.68 11.52
C PRO A 409 -10.57 -1.60 13.02
N TYR A 410 -9.37 -1.11 13.34
CA TYR A 410 -8.91 -0.94 14.72
C TYR A 410 -8.35 0.47 14.93
N ARG A 411 -8.42 0.99 16.16
CA ARG A 411 -7.50 2.02 16.63
C ARG A 411 -6.32 1.34 17.31
N LEU A 412 -5.11 1.58 16.82
CA LEU A 412 -3.87 1.05 17.37
C LEU A 412 -3.20 2.11 18.25
N ARG A 413 -2.73 1.75 19.45
CA ARG A 413 -1.83 2.60 20.25
C ARG A 413 -0.40 2.16 19.99
N HIS A 414 0.48 3.11 19.70
CA HIS A 414 1.91 2.90 19.67
C HIS A 414 2.52 3.33 21.00
N ASP A 415 3.24 2.41 21.64
CA ASP A 415 4.24 2.77 22.63
C ASP A 415 5.56 3.01 21.89
N HIS A 416 5.94 4.28 21.77
CA HIS A 416 7.13 4.66 21.02
C HIS A 416 8.43 4.31 21.73
N ASP A 417 8.43 4.18 23.06
CA ASP A 417 9.63 3.91 23.88
C ASP A 417 9.86 2.41 24.07
N LEU A 418 8.80 1.62 24.23
CA LEU A 418 8.85 0.15 24.25
C LEU A 418 8.85 -0.46 22.84
N GLY A 419 8.48 0.29 21.81
CA GLY A 419 8.39 -0.23 20.44
C GLY A 419 7.24 -1.25 20.27
N HIS A 420 6.14 -1.04 20.98
CA HIS A 420 4.96 -1.92 21.02
C HIS A 420 3.76 -1.28 20.30
N THR A 421 2.85 -2.11 19.78
CA THR A 421 1.62 -1.69 19.09
C THR A 421 0.48 -2.60 19.53
N GLU A 422 -0.51 -2.04 20.21
CA GLU A 422 -1.69 -2.74 20.71
C GLU A 422 -2.98 -2.19 20.10
N ILE A 423 -4.08 -2.93 20.21
CA ILE A 423 -5.41 -2.40 19.89
C ILE A 423 -5.85 -1.51 21.08
N PHE A 424 -5.83 -0.19 20.87
CA PHE A 424 -6.22 0.81 21.87
C PHE A 424 -7.72 0.78 22.18
N HIS A 425 -8.52 0.63 21.13
CA HIS A 425 -9.96 0.57 21.24
C HIS A 425 -10.53 -0.23 20.07
N GLN A 426 -11.32 -1.23 20.42
CA GLN A 426 -12.29 -1.86 19.54
C GLN A 426 -13.68 -1.53 20.09
N SER A 427 -14.59 -1.14 19.20
CA SER A 427 -15.99 -0.90 19.57
C SER A 427 -16.64 -2.24 19.95
N ASP A 428 -16.69 -2.53 21.25
CA ASP A 428 -17.25 -3.77 21.78
C ASP A 428 -18.76 -3.81 21.52
N LEU A 429 -19.15 -4.60 20.52
CA LEU A 429 -20.54 -4.78 20.12
C LEU A 429 -21.38 -5.53 21.17
N ILE A 430 -20.75 -6.29 22.07
CA ILE A 430 -21.44 -6.96 23.18
C ILE A 430 -21.73 -5.92 24.27
N ALA A 431 -20.74 -5.12 24.69
CA ALA A 431 -20.95 -4.04 25.65
C ALA A 431 -21.94 -2.97 25.11
N LEU A 432 -21.86 -2.63 23.83
CA LEU A 432 -22.79 -1.70 23.18
C LEU A 432 -24.22 -2.29 23.08
N ALA A 433 -24.35 -3.60 22.87
CA ALA A 433 -25.63 -4.30 22.95
C ALA A 433 -26.15 -4.42 24.40
N ALA A 434 -25.28 -4.49 25.41
CA ALA A 434 -25.64 -4.52 26.82
C ALA A 434 -26.16 -3.15 27.30
N ALA A 435 -25.54 -2.07 26.82
CA ALA A 435 -25.93 -0.69 27.12
C ALA A 435 -27.28 -0.28 26.48
N SER A 436 -27.82 -1.06 25.55
CA SER A 436 -29.10 -0.80 24.88
C SER A 436 -30.15 -1.85 25.25
N PRO A 437 -31.19 -1.51 26.05
CA PRO A 437 -32.26 -2.45 26.41
C PRO A 437 -33.03 -3.06 25.23
N ALA A 438 -32.99 -2.43 24.05
CA ALA A 438 -33.59 -2.94 22.80
C ALA A 438 -32.59 -3.72 21.91
N GLY A 439 -31.34 -3.89 22.37
CA GLY A 439 -30.21 -4.26 21.54
C GLY A 439 -29.77 -3.14 20.58
N ILE A 440 -28.82 -3.46 19.71
CA ILE A 440 -28.32 -2.56 18.66
C ILE A 440 -28.71 -3.06 17.27
N THR A 441 -29.04 -2.14 16.37
CA THR A 441 -29.21 -2.45 14.95
C THR A 441 -27.86 -2.49 14.23
N ALA A 442 -27.81 -3.14 13.07
CA ALA A 442 -26.63 -3.15 12.21
C ALA A 442 -26.18 -1.72 11.79
N LYS A 443 -27.08 -0.73 11.74
CA LYS A 443 -26.68 0.67 11.49
C LYS A 443 -25.92 1.24 12.70
N GLN A 444 -26.43 1.07 13.92
CA GLN A 444 -25.77 1.57 15.12
C GLN A 444 -24.39 0.91 15.34
N ALA A 445 -24.28 -0.39 15.07
CA ALA A 445 -23.00 -1.08 15.08
C ALA A 445 -22.03 -0.53 14.03
N ALA A 446 -22.49 -0.24 12.81
CA ALA A 446 -21.65 0.39 11.79
C ALA A 446 -21.22 1.81 12.17
N GLN A 447 -22.12 2.62 12.74
CA GLN A 447 -21.81 3.97 13.24
C GLN A 447 -20.71 3.92 14.30
N ALA A 448 -20.81 3.00 15.25
CA ALA A 448 -19.83 2.83 16.33
C ALA A 448 -18.49 2.18 15.90
N VAL A 449 -18.48 1.34 14.86
CA VAL A 449 -17.25 0.67 14.36
C VAL A 449 -16.47 1.55 13.37
N GLU A 450 -17.15 2.36 12.57
CA GLU A 450 -16.52 3.23 11.55
C GLU A 450 -16.33 4.68 12.02
N ASP A 451 -16.76 5.00 13.25
CA ASP A 451 -16.69 6.33 13.88
C ASP A 451 -17.35 7.43 13.03
N THR A 452 -18.60 7.18 12.61
CA THR A 452 -19.34 8.08 11.70
C THR A 452 -20.86 7.98 11.87
N ASP A 453 -21.57 9.12 11.81
CA ASP A 453 -23.04 9.16 11.84
C ASP A 453 -23.69 8.51 10.60
N ASN A 454 -22.98 8.48 9.47
CA ASN A 454 -23.53 8.16 8.15
C ASN A 454 -22.79 7.01 7.45
N PRO A 455 -22.79 5.78 8.03
CA PRO A 455 -22.15 4.63 7.40
C PRO A 455 -22.86 4.23 6.10
N THR A 456 -22.07 3.82 5.11
CA THR A 456 -22.55 3.29 3.83
C THR A 456 -23.28 1.96 4.01
N ALA A 457 -24.11 1.58 3.03
CA ALA A 457 -24.80 0.28 3.03
C ALA A 457 -23.83 -0.92 3.16
N ALA A 458 -22.61 -0.80 2.61
CA ALA A 458 -21.58 -1.83 2.74
C ALA A 458 -21.06 -1.95 4.19
N GLN A 459 -20.81 -0.83 4.88
CA GLN A 459 -20.42 -0.82 6.30
C GLN A 459 -21.55 -1.35 7.19
N VAL A 460 -22.82 -1.00 6.91
CA VAL A 460 -23.98 -1.55 7.62
C VAL A 460 -24.10 -3.07 7.45
N GLU A 461 -23.84 -3.59 6.25
CA GLU A 461 -23.89 -5.05 6.01
C GLU A 461 -22.69 -5.79 6.62
N LYS A 462 -21.48 -5.20 6.61
CA LYS A 462 -20.32 -5.69 7.37
C LYS A 462 -20.61 -5.79 8.87
N ALA A 463 -21.21 -4.74 9.45
CA ALA A 463 -21.64 -4.75 10.85
C ALA A 463 -22.72 -5.80 11.13
N ARG A 464 -23.69 -6.00 10.22
CA ARG A 464 -24.68 -7.10 10.35
C ARG A 464 -23.98 -8.46 10.45
N ARG A 465 -23.04 -8.75 9.55
CA ARG A 465 -22.30 -10.02 9.54
C ARG A 465 -21.56 -10.25 10.86
N LYS A 466 -20.90 -9.23 11.40
CA LYS A 466 -20.23 -9.29 12.71
C LYS A 466 -21.21 -9.56 13.86
N LEU A 467 -22.39 -8.91 13.87
CA LEU A 467 -23.43 -9.15 14.88
C LEU A 467 -24.04 -10.56 14.79
N SER A 468 -24.40 -11.03 13.60
CA SER A 468 -24.90 -12.40 13.41
C SER A 468 -23.83 -13.47 13.66
N GLY A 469 -22.54 -13.14 13.48
CA GLY A 469 -21.41 -13.97 13.91
C GLY A 469 -21.34 -14.12 15.44
N LEU A 470 -21.40 -13.00 16.17
CA LEU A 470 -21.51 -12.99 17.64
C LEU A 470 -22.78 -13.71 18.14
N ALA A 471 -23.87 -13.68 17.38
CA ALA A 471 -25.08 -14.44 17.71
C ALA A 471 -24.92 -15.95 17.50
N LYS A 472 -24.28 -16.39 16.41
CA LYS A 472 -23.91 -17.81 16.19
C LYS A 472 -22.96 -18.34 17.28
N ALA A 473 -22.08 -17.48 17.80
CA ALA A 473 -21.19 -17.78 18.92
C ALA A 473 -21.87 -17.75 20.31
N GLY A 474 -23.18 -17.44 20.38
CA GLY A 474 -23.94 -17.40 21.64
C GLY A 474 -23.74 -16.15 22.49
N HIS A 475 -23.01 -15.13 22.01
CA HIS A 475 -22.81 -13.88 22.75
C HIS A 475 -24.00 -12.91 22.63
N LEU A 476 -24.75 -13.00 21.53
CA LEU A 476 -25.92 -12.15 21.25
C LEU A 476 -27.13 -12.99 20.83
N LEU A 477 -28.33 -12.46 21.07
CA LEU A 477 -29.59 -12.95 20.51
C LEU A 477 -30.04 -12.01 19.38
N GLU A 478 -30.14 -12.54 18.16
CA GLU A 478 -30.72 -11.84 17.02
C GLU A 478 -32.26 -11.78 17.14
N VAL A 479 -32.81 -10.57 17.00
CA VAL A 479 -34.26 -10.30 17.06
C VAL A 479 -34.70 -9.83 15.68
N SER A 480 -35.50 -10.66 15.01
CA SER A 480 -35.98 -10.43 13.64
C SER A 480 -36.80 -9.14 13.51
N GLY A 481 -36.40 -8.28 12.58
CA GLY A 481 -37.15 -7.08 12.19
C GLY A 481 -38.40 -7.39 11.37
N THR A 482 -39.40 -6.51 11.41
CA THR A 482 -40.65 -6.63 10.65
C THR A 482 -40.59 -5.87 9.31
N LYS A 483 -41.07 -6.47 8.22
CA LYS A 483 -41.27 -5.79 6.93
C LYS A 483 -42.76 -5.53 6.67
N GLY A 484 -43.07 -4.38 6.06
CA GLY A 484 -44.36 -4.16 5.39
C GLY A 484 -45.55 -3.70 6.24
N GLY A 485 -45.35 -3.28 7.49
CA GLY A 485 -46.43 -2.72 8.32
C GLY A 485 -46.84 -1.29 7.92
N THR A 486 -48.09 -0.91 8.21
CA THR A 486 -48.66 0.44 7.96
C THR A 486 -48.02 1.57 8.78
N ARG A 487 -47.03 1.27 9.63
CA ARG A 487 -46.24 2.24 10.39
C ARG A 487 -44.75 2.24 9.98
N GLY A 488 -44.42 1.63 8.85
CA GLY A 488 -43.05 1.26 8.49
C GLY A 488 -42.63 -0.09 9.09
N GLY A 489 -41.47 -0.59 8.66
CA GLY A 489 -40.88 -1.83 9.17
C GLY A 489 -39.86 -1.58 10.28
N THR A 490 -39.76 -2.49 11.24
CA THR A 490 -38.69 -2.45 12.25
C THR A 490 -37.42 -3.12 11.71
N ALA A 491 -36.25 -2.52 11.99
CA ALA A 491 -34.97 -3.16 11.72
C ALA A 491 -34.75 -4.35 12.66
N ALA A 492 -33.97 -5.33 12.23
CA ALA A 492 -33.46 -6.37 13.13
C ALA A 492 -32.48 -5.75 14.14
N SER A 493 -32.48 -6.26 15.37
CA SER A 493 -31.55 -5.85 16.43
C SER A 493 -30.90 -7.05 17.11
N TRP A 494 -29.73 -6.83 17.69
CA TRP A 494 -28.96 -7.82 18.42
C TRP A 494 -28.77 -7.34 19.85
N ARG A 495 -29.19 -8.15 20.82
CA ARG A 495 -29.10 -7.87 22.26
C ARG A 495 -28.28 -8.95 22.94
N VAL A 496 -27.68 -8.66 24.09
CA VAL A 496 -26.98 -9.70 24.88
C VAL A 496 -28.00 -10.75 25.33
N MET A 497 -27.60 -12.03 25.37
CA MET A 497 -28.44 -13.06 25.98
C MET A 497 -28.64 -12.75 27.47
N PRO A 498 -29.86 -12.86 28.03
CA PRO A 498 -30.03 -12.81 29.47
C PRO A 498 -29.19 -13.92 30.12
N ASP A 499 -28.51 -13.60 31.22
CA ASP A 499 -27.76 -14.59 31.99
C ASP A 499 -28.73 -15.54 32.71
N HIS A 500 -29.14 -16.58 31.98
CA HIS A 500 -29.87 -17.70 32.52
C HIS A 500 -28.88 -18.58 33.28
N GLY A 501 -28.60 -18.18 34.52
CA GLY A 501 -27.82 -18.95 35.48
C GLY A 501 -28.28 -20.42 35.55
N PRO A 502 -27.37 -21.34 35.89
CA PRO A 502 -27.39 -22.74 35.47
C PRO A 502 -28.76 -23.38 35.62
N VAL A 503 -29.38 -23.72 34.48
CA VAL A 503 -30.72 -24.31 34.42
C VAL A 503 -30.70 -25.65 35.13
N SER A 504 -31.22 -25.67 36.35
CA SER A 504 -31.37 -26.88 37.17
C SER A 504 -32.48 -27.74 36.59
N ASP A 505 -32.10 -28.75 35.79
CA ASP A 505 -33.01 -29.68 35.11
C ASP A 505 -33.64 -30.69 36.08
N HIS A 506 -34.52 -30.19 36.97
CA HIS A 506 -35.20 -30.96 38.01
C HIS A 506 -36.67 -30.55 38.19
N GLY A 507 -37.56 -31.34 37.57
CA GLY A 507 -38.97 -31.49 37.97
C GLY A 507 -40.00 -30.87 37.02
N SER A 508 -41.09 -31.57 36.65
CA SER A 508 -41.49 -32.96 36.96
C SER A 508 -42.55 -33.46 35.97
N ASP A 509 -42.57 -34.79 35.72
CA ASP A 509 -43.75 -35.64 35.48
C ASP A 509 -44.71 -35.36 34.29
N HIS A 510 -45.39 -36.32 33.65
CA HIS A 510 -45.38 -37.80 33.63
C HIS A 510 -45.52 -38.26 32.14
N GLY A 511 -45.25 -39.49 31.68
CA GLY A 511 -44.73 -40.71 32.31
C GLY A 511 -45.25 -42.00 31.62
N ARG A 512 -44.53 -43.14 31.80
CA ARG A 512 -44.86 -44.52 31.33
C ARG A 512 -44.87 -44.70 29.79
N ILE A 513 -44.57 -45.85 29.16
CA ILE A 513 -44.73 -47.28 29.50
C ILE A 513 -43.48 -48.12 29.03
N SER A 514 -43.28 -49.31 29.62
CA SER A 514 -42.31 -50.43 29.37
C SER A 514 -41.48 -50.50 28.07
N GLY A 515 -40.28 -51.13 28.04
CA GLY A 515 -39.56 -51.87 29.10
C GLY A 515 -38.57 -52.94 28.55
N VAL A 516 -38.06 -53.83 29.43
CA VAL A 516 -37.04 -54.91 29.22
C VAL A 516 -35.57 -54.46 29.41
N PRO A 517 -34.74 -55.16 30.23
CA PRO A 517 -33.33 -54.82 30.53
C PRO A 517 -32.29 -55.73 29.83
N ILE A 518 -30.98 -55.43 29.94
CA ILE A 518 -29.89 -56.39 30.27
C ILE A 518 -28.47 -55.74 30.41
N THR A 519 -27.77 -56.09 31.50
CA THR A 519 -26.30 -56.08 31.84
C THR A 519 -25.33 -54.91 31.51
N GLN A 520 -24.56 -54.51 32.53
CA GLN A 520 -23.17 -53.99 32.42
C GLN A 520 -22.16 -55.15 32.21
N PRO A 521 -20.86 -54.86 31.97
CA PRO A 521 -19.89 -55.04 33.08
C PRO A 521 -18.81 -53.94 33.21
N HIS A 522 -18.00 -54.06 34.27
CA HIS A 522 -16.90 -53.15 34.68
C HIS A 522 -15.63 -53.26 33.83
N THR A 523 -14.76 -52.23 33.88
CA THR A 523 -13.30 -52.25 34.25
C THR A 523 -12.62 -50.91 33.83
N ASP A 524 -11.56 -50.38 34.45
CA ASP A 524 -11.09 -50.38 35.86
C ASP A 524 -10.01 -49.27 36.07
N HIS A 525 -9.60 -49.05 37.32
CA HIS A 525 -8.34 -48.46 37.81
C HIS A 525 -8.12 -46.93 37.82
N ALA A 526 -7.49 -46.50 38.93
CA ALA A 526 -6.86 -45.21 39.22
C ALA A 526 -5.32 -45.46 39.39
N PRO A 527 -4.44 -44.66 40.07
CA PRO A 527 -4.57 -43.42 40.86
C PRO A 527 -3.60 -42.30 40.30
N ALA A 528 -2.92 -41.36 41.00
CA ALA A 528 -2.72 -41.11 42.44
C ALA A 528 -2.29 -39.66 42.81
N GLN A 529 -2.88 -39.17 43.90
CA GLN A 529 -2.25 -38.48 45.06
C GLN A 529 -1.52 -37.11 44.94
N ASN A 530 -1.63 -36.38 46.07
CA ASN A 530 -1.10 -35.06 46.43
C ASN A 530 -0.54 -35.21 47.87
N PRO A 531 0.49 -34.45 48.30
CA PRO A 531 0.23 -33.60 49.47
C PRO A 531 0.92 -32.22 49.45
N ARG A 532 0.50 -31.37 50.41
CA ARG A 532 0.81 -29.94 50.52
C ARG A 532 1.82 -29.61 51.63
N ASN A 533 2.43 -28.41 51.51
CA ASN A 533 2.81 -27.46 52.58
C ASN A 533 3.75 -27.89 53.72
N ILE A 534 4.69 -26.98 54.06
CA ILE A 534 4.80 -26.40 55.42
C ILE A 534 5.57 -25.04 55.37
N ARG A 535 5.41 -24.21 56.41
CA ARG A 535 6.03 -22.87 56.55
C ARG A 535 7.40 -22.92 57.22
N GLY A 536 8.23 -21.90 57.00
CA GLY A 536 9.39 -21.57 57.86
C GLY A 536 9.86 -20.13 57.64
N LEU A 537 10.13 -19.39 58.71
CA LEU A 537 10.78 -18.06 58.69
C LEU A 537 12.22 -18.20 59.22
N SER A 538 13.13 -17.37 58.70
CA SER A 538 14.22 -16.77 59.49
C SER A 538 14.89 -15.65 58.71
N ASP A 539 15.23 -14.54 59.40
CA ASP A 539 16.10 -13.48 58.88
C ASP A 539 17.53 -14.00 58.58
N HIS A 540 18.27 -13.26 57.76
CA HIS A 540 19.55 -12.66 58.16
C HIS A 540 19.86 -11.45 57.26
N GLY A 541 20.41 -10.38 57.83
CA GLY A 541 20.83 -9.17 57.10
C GLY A 541 22.33 -9.18 56.75
N SER A 542 22.80 -8.02 56.28
CA SER A 542 24.17 -7.46 56.21
C SER A 542 25.41 -8.37 56.44
N ASP A 543 26.52 -8.21 55.72
CA ASP A 543 27.11 -6.92 55.31
C ASP A 543 28.22 -7.02 54.23
N HIS A 544 28.63 -5.83 53.73
CA HIS A 544 29.90 -5.43 53.08
C HIS A 544 30.64 -6.30 52.02
N GLY A 545 31.23 -5.62 51.03
CA GLY A 545 32.19 -6.17 50.06
C GLY A 545 32.59 -5.16 48.97
N ASP A 546 33.69 -4.42 49.19
CA ASP A 546 34.12 -3.30 48.33
C ASP A 546 34.59 -3.68 46.92
N HIS A 547 34.32 -2.78 45.95
CA HIS A 547 35.23 -2.56 44.82
C HIS A 547 35.38 -1.07 44.51
N ALA A 548 36.63 -0.66 44.24
CA ALA A 548 37.07 0.73 44.11
C ALA A 548 36.86 1.30 42.69
N PRO A 549 36.84 2.65 42.52
CA PRO A 549 36.49 3.29 41.25
C PRO A 549 37.65 3.32 40.24
N THR A 550 37.31 3.44 38.95
CA THR A 550 38.23 3.73 37.85
C THR A 550 37.92 5.08 37.19
N ASP A 551 38.97 5.84 36.88
CA ASP A 551 38.84 7.22 36.39
C ASP A 551 38.24 7.34 34.98
N HIS A 552 37.33 8.30 34.81
CA HIS A 552 36.97 8.86 33.52
C HIS A 552 37.09 10.39 33.57
N ALA A 553 38.18 10.90 32.99
CA ALA A 553 38.45 12.34 32.91
C ALA A 553 37.48 13.04 31.94
N GLY A 554 36.85 14.11 32.41
CA GLY A 554 35.99 14.97 31.57
C GLY A 554 36.80 15.86 30.61
N PRO A 555 36.26 16.20 29.43
CA PRO A 555 36.91 17.11 28.49
C PRO A 555 36.94 18.56 29.02
N PRO A 556 37.96 19.36 28.66
CA PRO A 556 38.18 20.70 29.21
C PRO A 556 37.25 21.78 28.63
N PRO A 557 37.04 22.90 29.35
CA PRO A 557 36.18 24.00 28.91
C PRO A 557 36.79 24.83 27.77
N PHE A 558 35.95 25.32 26.87
CA PHE A 558 36.33 26.26 25.81
C PHE A 558 36.54 27.68 26.37
N ARG A 559 37.38 28.47 25.69
CA ARG A 559 37.88 29.77 26.17
C ARG A 559 37.51 30.90 25.20
N GLU A 560 37.13 32.07 25.73
CA GLU A 560 36.75 33.25 24.93
C GLU A 560 37.95 34.06 24.42
N GLY A 561 37.72 34.82 23.33
CA GLY A 561 38.46 36.04 22.97
C GLY A 561 39.39 35.94 21.76
N GLY A 562 39.26 36.88 20.80
CA GLY A 562 40.24 37.07 19.71
C GLY A 562 39.68 37.55 18.37
N SER A 563 39.45 38.86 18.24
CA SER A 563 39.04 39.56 17.01
C SER A 563 39.86 39.27 15.74
N GLY A 564 39.20 39.19 14.58
CA GLY A 564 39.81 39.29 13.25
C GLY A 564 38.79 39.71 12.18
N SER A 565 39.03 40.83 11.48
CA SER A 565 38.06 41.47 10.58
C SER A 565 38.32 41.19 9.09
N GLY A 566 37.25 40.95 8.32
CA GLY A 566 37.28 40.91 6.86
C GLY A 566 35.87 41.01 6.28
N GLU A 567 35.62 42.04 5.45
CA GLU A 567 34.30 42.35 4.89
C GLU A 567 34.10 41.73 3.51
N HIS A 568 32.91 41.19 3.23
CA HIS A 568 32.11 41.49 2.01
C HIS A 568 30.68 40.89 2.18
N PRO A 569 29.64 41.44 1.53
CA PRO A 569 28.26 41.27 1.99
C PRO A 569 27.51 40.08 1.37
N SER A 570 26.88 39.26 2.21
CA SER A 570 25.84 38.31 1.79
C SER A 570 24.44 38.93 1.93
N ARG A 571 23.57 38.73 0.92
CA ARG A 571 22.18 39.22 0.94
C ARG A 571 21.40 38.55 2.08
N GLY A 572 20.86 39.35 3.00
CA GLY A 572 20.06 38.85 4.12
C GLY A 572 18.78 38.14 3.67
N LYS A 573 18.46 37.01 4.31
CA LYS A 573 17.16 36.34 4.18
C LYS A 573 16.26 36.77 5.34
N THR A 574 15.04 37.21 5.01
CA THR A 574 14.00 37.56 5.99
C THR A 574 13.62 36.35 6.85
N PRO A 575 13.48 36.47 8.18
CA PRO A 575 12.99 35.38 9.01
C PRO A 575 11.52 35.05 8.66
N LYS A 576 11.19 33.75 8.61
CA LYS A 576 9.79 33.31 8.43
C LYS A 576 8.96 33.68 9.66
N ARG A 577 7.82 34.36 9.47
CA ARG A 577 6.83 34.58 10.54
C ARG A 577 6.31 33.23 11.07
N ALA A 578 6.10 33.14 12.38
CA ALA A 578 5.18 32.17 12.95
C ALA A 578 3.73 32.53 12.52
N GLY A 579 2.85 31.53 12.40
CA GLY A 579 1.48 31.76 11.93
C GLY A 579 0.66 32.58 12.91
N SER A 580 0.21 33.77 12.51
CA SER A 580 -0.77 34.54 13.27
C SER A 580 -2.15 33.88 13.17
N ARG A 581 -2.91 33.93 14.26
CA ARG A 581 -4.32 33.49 14.27
C ARG A 581 -5.17 34.64 13.77
N THR A 582 -5.60 34.57 12.53
CA THR A 582 -6.55 35.53 11.96
C THR A 582 -7.99 34.99 12.02
N THR A 583 -8.98 35.88 11.96
CA THR A 583 -10.41 35.51 11.84
C THR A 583 -11.05 36.31 10.71
N PRO A 584 -11.63 35.65 9.68
CA PRO A 584 -12.34 36.35 8.61
C PRO A 584 -13.54 37.13 9.15
N ILE A 585 -13.73 38.36 8.66
CA ILE A 585 -14.91 39.19 8.91
C ILE A 585 -15.77 39.26 7.64
N ALA A 586 -17.07 39.54 7.85
CA ALA A 586 -18.16 39.56 6.87
C ALA A 586 -17.73 39.77 5.39
N GLY A 587 -17.97 38.75 4.57
CA GLY A 587 -17.64 38.76 3.13
C GLY A 587 -16.23 38.25 2.79
N GLY A 588 -15.36 37.96 3.77
CA GLY A 588 -14.06 37.31 3.56
C GLY A 588 -12.94 38.22 3.02
N ARG A 589 -13.28 39.47 2.67
CA ARG A 589 -12.31 40.48 2.21
C ARG A 589 -11.40 41.01 3.33
N PHE A 590 -11.83 40.94 4.58
CA PHE A 590 -11.03 41.40 5.72
C PHE A 590 -10.82 40.28 6.72
N ALA A 591 -9.64 40.21 7.31
CA ALA A 591 -9.33 39.31 8.40
C ALA A 591 -8.76 40.09 9.60
N TYR A 592 -9.31 39.84 10.79
CA TYR A 592 -8.81 40.41 12.03
C TYR A 592 -7.62 39.59 12.54
N ASP A 593 -6.48 40.22 12.75
CA ASP A 593 -5.30 39.57 13.32
C ASP A 593 -5.28 39.71 14.85
N HIS A 594 -5.59 38.62 15.55
CA HIS A 594 -5.64 38.60 17.02
C HIS A 594 -4.29 38.85 17.70
N GLN A 595 -3.17 38.77 16.97
CA GLN A 595 -1.86 39.10 17.51
C GLN A 595 -1.55 40.61 17.48
N THR A 596 -2.20 41.37 16.59
CA THR A 596 -1.87 42.78 16.35
C THR A 596 -3.04 43.74 16.56
N GLY A 597 -4.29 43.27 16.56
CA GLY A 597 -5.49 44.09 16.81
C GLY A 597 -6.00 44.88 15.60
N HIS A 598 -5.49 44.59 14.41
CA HIS A 598 -5.82 45.28 13.17
C HIS A 598 -6.68 44.41 12.23
N LEU A 599 -7.42 45.05 11.32
CA LEU A 599 -7.97 44.40 10.14
C LEU A 599 -6.95 44.47 9.00
N VAL A 600 -6.77 43.34 8.32
CA VAL A 600 -5.96 43.21 7.11
C VAL A 600 -6.91 42.93 5.93
N ASP A 601 -6.80 43.70 4.84
CA ASP A 601 -7.47 43.36 3.58
C ASP A 601 -6.79 42.11 2.98
N THR A 602 -7.55 41.04 2.76
CA THR A 602 -7.04 39.74 2.32
C THR A 602 -6.65 39.70 0.85
N GLN A 603 -6.92 40.77 0.08
CA GLN A 603 -6.57 40.92 -1.33
C GLN A 603 -5.41 41.90 -1.54
N THR A 604 -5.36 43.02 -0.79
CA THR A 604 -4.27 44.02 -0.92
C THR A 604 -3.15 43.84 0.10
N GLY A 605 -3.41 43.20 1.25
CA GLY A 605 -2.47 43.09 2.36
C GLY A 605 -2.32 44.36 3.20
N GLU A 606 -3.10 45.41 2.93
CA GLU A 606 -3.09 46.66 3.69
C GLU A 606 -3.67 46.46 5.10
N ILE A 607 -3.09 47.19 6.06
CA ILE A 607 -3.42 47.10 7.50
C ILE A 607 -4.10 48.41 7.91
N THR A 608 -5.33 48.33 8.43
CA THR A 608 -6.07 49.49 8.95
C THR A 608 -5.58 49.91 10.34
N GLU A 609 -6.07 51.01 10.91
CA GLU A 609 -5.84 51.31 12.33
C GLU A 609 -6.47 50.25 13.28
N PRO A 610 -6.05 50.17 14.57
CA PRO A 610 -6.53 49.16 15.50
C PRO A 610 -8.04 49.24 15.73
N VAL A 611 -8.71 48.08 15.79
CA VAL A 611 -10.16 47.99 15.94
C VAL A 611 -10.51 47.08 17.12
N ALA A 612 -11.61 47.36 17.83
CA ALA A 612 -12.09 46.46 18.87
C ALA A 612 -12.50 45.10 18.26
N GLY A 613 -11.83 44.03 18.69
CA GLY A 613 -12.03 42.69 18.16
C GLY A 613 -13.42 42.11 18.43
N PRO A 614 -13.88 41.14 17.61
CA PRO A 614 -15.19 40.51 17.78
C PRO A 614 -15.26 39.71 19.09
N GLN A 615 -16.35 39.84 19.84
CA GLN A 615 -16.60 38.98 21.00
C GLN A 615 -16.81 37.51 20.55
N PRO A 616 -16.31 36.53 21.33
CA PRO A 616 -16.60 35.13 21.06
C PRO A 616 -18.10 34.82 21.24
N PRO A 617 -18.65 33.83 20.53
CA PRO A 617 -20.02 33.38 20.75
C PRO A 617 -20.19 32.83 22.18
N ALA A 618 -21.36 33.07 22.77
CA ALA A 618 -21.73 32.45 24.04
C ALA A 618 -21.86 30.92 23.88
N ALA A 619 -21.46 30.18 24.90
CA ALA A 619 -21.50 28.72 24.98
C ALA A 619 -22.80 28.21 25.61
#